data_AF-T0GTB0-F1
#
_entry.id   AF-T0GTB0-F1
#
_cell.length_a   1.000
_cell.length_b   1.000
_cell.length_c   1.000
_cell.angle_alpha   90.00
_cell.angle_beta   90.00
_cell.angle_gamma   90.00
#
_symmetry.space_group_name_H-M   'P 1'
#
loop_
_entity.id
_entity.type
_entity.pdbx_description
1 polymer ?
#
loop_
_entity_poly.entity_id
_entity_poly.type
_entity_poly.pdbx_seq_one_letter_code
_entity_poly.pdbx_strand_id
1 'polypeptide(L)'
;MARGALPKGQPRFRLTFIRQWREKKGFSLDALASRVPMDKGNLSKVERGLLPYNQEMLERLADALGTDPASLLMRDPTDPDGIWSIWDQAKPGERRQIAEVAKTLVRTSRTGTDG
;
A
#
# COMPACT_ATOMS: atom_id res chain seq x y z
N MET A 1 -5.88 24.06 22.45
CA MET A 1 -6.77 22.90 22.22
C MET A 1 -5.98 21.62 22.45
N ALA A 2 -6.14 20.95 23.60
CA ALA A 2 -5.47 19.68 23.85
C ALA A 2 -6.12 18.58 23.00
N ARG A 3 -5.35 17.88 22.16
CA ARG A 3 -5.84 16.66 21.49
C ARG A 3 -5.99 15.58 22.57
N GLY A 4 -7.23 15.22 22.90
CA GLY A 4 -7.52 14.11 23.80
C GLY A 4 -6.88 12.81 23.30
N ALA A 5 -6.47 11.95 24.23
CA ALA A 5 -5.89 10.65 23.89
C ALA A 5 -6.87 9.81 23.07
N LEU A 6 -6.41 9.19 21.98
CA LEU A 6 -7.24 8.31 21.17
C LEU A 6 -7.73 7.09 21.97
N PRO A 7 -8.99 6.65 21.79
CA PRO A 7 -9.53 5.43 22.38
C PRO A 7 -8.66 4.19 22.12
N LYS A 8 -8.67 3.23 23.04
CA LYS A 8 -7.93 1.96 22.87
C LYS A 8 -8.38 1.25 21.59
N GLY A 9 -7.42 0.93 20.72
CA GLY A 9 -7.66 0.16 19.50
C GLY A 9 -8.00 0.97 18.25
N GLN A 10 -8.13 2.31 18.34
CA GLN A 10 -8.26 3.14 17.15
C GLN A 10 -6.90 3.34 16.44
N PRO A 11 -6.88 3.30 15.08
CA PRO A 11 -5.68 3.61 14.31
C PRO A 11 -5.11 4.97 14.70
N ARG A 12 -3.82 4.97 15.06
CA ARG A 12 -3.02 6.19 15.31
C ARG A 12 -2.34 6.68 14.03
N PHE A 13 -2.14 5.76 13.08
CA PHE A 13 -1.48 5.99 11.80
C PHE A 13 -2.44 5.65 10.66
N ARG A 14 -2.17 6.20 9.47
CA ARG A 14 -2.90 5.82 8.25
C ARG A 14 -2.72 4.32 8.00
N LEU A 15 -3.80 3.66 7.59
CA LEU A 15 -3.72 2.27 7.19
C LEU A 15 -2.89 2.15 5.91
N THR A 16 -2.12 1.06 5.85
CA THR A 16 -1.31 0.66 4.71
C THR A 16 -1.94 -0.56 4.05
N PHE A 17 -1.30 -1.09 3.00
CA PHE A 17 -1.73 -2.29 2.30
C PHE A 17 -0.98 -3.57 2.73
N ILE A 18 -0.20 -3.51 3.82
CA ILE A 18 0.58 -4.66 4.32
C ILE A 18 -0.31 -5.89 4.54
N ARG A 19 -1.50 -5.69 5.14
CA ARG A 19 -2.46 -6.77 5.37
C ARG A 19 -2.95 -7.40 4.06
N GLN A 20 -3.32 -6.58 3.09
CA GLN A 20 -3.84 -7.00 1.80
C GLN A 20 -2.78 -7.76 1.01
N TRP A 21 -1.52 -7.29 1.05
CA TRP A 21 -0.40 -8.00 0.43
C TRP A 21 -0.13 -9.34 1.13
N ARG A 22 -0.19 -9.39 2.47
CA ARG A 22 -0.06 -10.64 3.23
C ARG A 22 -1.15 -11.65 2.83
N GLU A 23 -2.40 -11.21 2.77
CA GLU A 23 -3.54 -12.05 2.42
C GLU A 23 -3.46 -12.51 0.95
N LYS A 24 -3.08 -11.65 0.01
CA LYS A 24 -2.83 -12.01 -1.39
C LYS A 24 -1.76 -13.08 -1.56
N LYS A 25 -0.73 -13.07 -0.71
CA LYS A 25 0.36 -14.06 -0.72
C LYS A 25 0.00 -15.33 0.07
N GLY A 26 -1.22 -15.43 0.61
CA GLY A 26 -1.70 -16.59 1.34
C GLY A 26 -1.06 -16.78 2.72
N PHE A 27 -0.43 -15.75 3.27
CA PHE A 27 0.23 -15.86 4.57
C PHE A 27 -0.74 -15.58 5.72
N SER A 28 -0.72 -16.47 6.72
CA SER A 28 -1.23 -16.13 8.04
C SER A 28 -0.37 -15.04 8.68
N LEU A 29 -0.93 -14.33 9.66
CA LEU A 29 -0.18 -13.33 10.41
C LEU A 29 1.08 -13.92 11.07
N ASP A 30 0.97 -15.15 11.58
CA ASP A 30 2.06 -15.87 12.23
C ASP A 30 3.14 -16.31 11.24
N ALA A 31 2.72 -16.77 10.05
CA ALA A 31 3.61 -17.16 8.97
C ALA A 31 4.44 -15.96 8.47
N LEU A 32 3.82 -14.78 8.29
CA LEU A 32 4.57 -13.59 7.90
C LEU A 32 5.49 -13.10 9.03
N ALA A 33 4.99 -13.06 10.27
CA ALA A 33 5.79 -12.67 11.43
C ALA A 33 7.06 -13.52 11.58
N SER A 34 6.99 -14.83 11.33
CA SER A 34 8.14 -15.73 11.37
C SER A 34 9.19 -15.48 10.27
N ARG A 35 8.87 -14.70 9.24
CA ARG A 35 9.77 -14.35 8.12
C ARG A 35 10.45 -12.99 8.30
N VAL A 36 10.03 -12.21 9.29
CA VAL A 36 10.55 -10.87 9.58
C VAL A 36 10.99 -10.81 11.05
N PRO A 37 11.87 -9.88 11.46
CA PRO A 37 12.34 -9.73 12.85
C PRO A 37 11.27 -9.18 13.80
N MET A 38 10.05 -9.71 13.79
CA MET A 38 8.92 -9.12 14.49
C MET A 38 7.98 -10.19 15.03
N ASP A 39 7.50 -9.99 16.26
CA ASP A 39 6.43 -10.81 16.79
C ASP A 39 5.08 -10.54 16.10
N LYS A 40 4.22 -11.56 16.13
CA LYS A 40 2.85 -11.51 15.58
C LYS A 40 2.01 -10.34 16.12
N GLY A 41 2.19 -9.96 17.38
CA GLY A 41 1.45 -8.89 18.04
C GLY A 41 1.81 -7.52 17.46
N ASN A 42 3.09 -7.27 17.23
CA ASN A 42 3.59 -6.07 16.58
C ASN A 42 3.14 -6.01 15.12
N LEU A 43 3.19 -7.12 14.37
CA LEU A 43 2.69 -7.16 13.00
C LEU A 43 1.19 -6.82 12.94
N SER A 44 0.38 -7.40 13.84
CA SER A 44 -1.04 -7.05 13.99
C SER A 44 -1.26 -5.56 14.26
N LYS A 45 -0.44 -4.94 15.09
CA LYS A 45 -0.55 -3.52 15.42
C LYS A 45 -0.18 -2.65 14.22
N VAL A 46 0.84 -3.02 13.45
CA VAL A 46 1.24 -2.32 12.22
C VAL A 46 0.12 -2.37 11.19
N GLU A 47 -0.45 -3.56 10.92
CA GLU A 47 -1.55 -3.73 9.96
C GLU A 47 -2.83 -2.95 10.33
N ARG A 48 -3.01 -2.63 11.62
CA ARG A 48 -4.14 -1.84 12.12
C ARG A 48 -3.81 -0.37 12.34
N GLY A 49 -2.62 0.09 11.96
CA GLY A 49 -2.18 1.47 12.15
C GLY A 49 -2.01 1.86 13.61
N LEU A 50 -1.71 0.92 14.51
CA LEU A 50 -1.49 1.16 15.94
C LEU A 50 0.00 1.32 16.30
N LEU A 51 0.89 0.77 15.46
CA LEU A 51 2.34 0.86 15.59
C LEU A 51 2.89 1.46 14.29
N PRO A 52 3.82 2.44 14.35
CA PRO A 52 4.43 2.97 13.14
C PRO A 52 5.34 1.90 12.54
N TYR A 53 5.50 1.95 11.21
CA TYR A 53 6.58 1.24 10.54
C TYR A 53 7.87 2.06 10.60
N ASN A 54 9.00 1.39 10.40
CA ASN A 54 10.28 2.02 10.10
C ASN A 54 10.81 1.46 8.76
N GLN A 55 11.94 1.98 8.27
CA GLN A 55 12.50 1.58 6.98
C GLN A 55 12.84 0.08 6.93
N GLU A 56 13.59 -0.43 7.91
CA GLU A 56 13.99 -1.84 7.99
C GLU A 56 12.78 -2.79 7.97
N MET A 57 11.72 -2.44 8.70
CA MET A 57 10.47 -3.19 8.72
C MET A 57 9.80 -3.22 7.34
N LEU A 58 9.70 -2.08 6.67
CA LEU A 58 9.08 -2.01 5.34
C LEU A 58 9.85 -2.81 4.30
N GLU A 59 11.18 -2.69 4.30
CA GLU A 59 12.05 -3.43 3.37
C GLU A 59 11.93 -4.94 3.59
N ARG A 60 12.00 -5.40 4.85
CA ARG A 60 11.85 -6.84 5.15
C ARG A 60 10.46 -7.39 4.85
N LEU A 61 9.41 -6.61 5.11
CA LEU A 61 8.05 -7.01 4.72
C LEU A 61 7.91 -7.06 3.19
N ALA A 62 8.51 -6.11 2.47
CA ALA A 62 8.47 -6.07 1.02
C ALA A 62 9.17 -7.30 0.42
N ASP A 63 10.37 -7.63 0.92
CA ASP A 63 11.12 -8.83 0.54
C ASP A 63 10.33 -10.10 0.84
N ALA A 64 9.80 -10.25 2.06
CA ALA A 64 9.02 -11.42 2.47
C ALA A 64 7.73 -11.60 1.66
N LEU A 65 7.15 -10.51 1.16
CA LEU A 65 5.94 -10.51 0.34
C LEU A 65 6.25 -10.50 -1.16
N GLY A 66 7.52 -10.42 -1.56
CA GLY A 66 7.94 -10.32 -2.96
C GLY A 66 7.31 -9.11 -3.67
N THR A 67 7.47 -7.93 -3.07
CA THR A 67 7.01 -6.63 -3.58
C THR A 67 8.01 -5.53 -3.19
N ASP A 68 7.66 -4.26 -3.35
CA ASP A 68 8.48 -3.10 -2.95
C ASP A 68 7.85 -2.31 -1.78
N PRO A 69 8.63 -1.51 -1.01
CA PRO A 69 8.10 -0.73 0.10
C PRO A 69 6.97 0.23 -0.28
N ALA A 70 7.00 0.86 -1.46
CA ALA A 70 5.94 1.77 -1.89
C ALA A 70 4.63 1.02 -2.14
N SER A 71 4.70 -0.18 -2.72
CA SER A 71 3.54 -1.07 -2.86
C SER A 71 2.82 -1.32 -1.54
N LEU A 72 3.57 -1.55 -0.47
CA LEU A 72 3.00 -1.76 0.86
C LEU A 72 2.28 -0.53 1.42
N LEU A 73 2.71 0.67 1.04
CA LEU A 73 2.15 1.92 1.55
C LEU A 73 0.96 2.43 0.76
N MET A 74 0.93 2.24 -0.57
CA MET A 74 -0.01 2.96 -1.43
C MET A 74 -0.77 2.11 -2.46
N ARG A 75 -0.40 0.85 -2.68
CA ARG A 75 -1.02 0.01 -3.72
C ARG A 75 -1.94 -1.03 -3.09
N ASP A 76 -3.24 -0.93 -3.36
CA ASP A 76 -4.18 -2.00 -3.04
C ASP A 76 -3.95 -3.17 -4.00
N PRO A 77 -3.43 -4.31 -3.53
CA PRO A 77 -3.15 -5.42 -4.41
C PRO A 77 -4.41 -6.25 -4.75
N THR A 78 -5.57 -5.88 -4.20
CA THR A 78 -6.89 -6.49 -4.44
C THR A 78 -7.75 -5.70 -5.44
N ASP A 79 -7.29 -4.54 -5.89
CA ASP A 79 -7.93 -3.72 -6.92
C ASP A 79 -7.32 -4.01 -8.30
N PRO A 80 -7.90 -4.92 -9.12
CA PRO A 80 -7.33 -5.28 -10.42
C PRO A 80 -7.41 -4.13 -11.44
N ASP A 81 -8.35 -3.21 -11.27
CA ASP A 81 -8.61 -2.10 -12.19
C ASP A 81 -7.91 -0.79 -11.77
N GLY A 82 -7.29 -0.79 -10.59
CA GLY A 82 -6.47 0.30 -10.10
C GLY A 82 -5.30 0.61 -11.03
N ILE A 83 -4.96 1.89 -11.16
CA ILE A 83 -3.89 2.38 -12.05
C ILE A 83 -2.56 1.62 -11.86
N TRP A 84 -2.25 1.25 -10.62
CA TRP A 84 -1.02 0.51 -10.29
C TRP A 84 -1.07 -0.93 -10.79
N SER A 85 -2.21 -1.61 -10.69
CA SER A 85 -2.41 -2.95 -11.24
C SER A 85 -2.28 -2.98 -12.76
N ILE A 86 -2.83 -1.96 -13.43
CA ILE A 86 -2.66 -1.76 -14.88
C ILE A 86 -1.18 -1.54 -15.22
N TRP A 87 -0.49 -0.68 -14.46
CA TRP A 87 0.91 -0.33 -14.70
C TRP A 87 1.88 -1.51 -14.49
N ASP A 88 1.63 -2.35 -13.48
CA ASP A 88 2.46 -3.50 -13.15
C ASP A 88 2.37 -4.60 -14.23
N GLN A 89 1.20 -4.77 -14.86
CA GLN A 89 0.99 -5.72 -15.96
C GLN A 89 1.52 -5.22 -17.30
N ALA A 90 1.68 -3.91 -17.46
CA ALA A 90 2.08 -3.29 -18.73
C ALA A 90 3.55 -3.55 -19.08
N LYS A 91 3.80 -3.90 -20.35
CA LYS A 91 5.12 -3.96 -20.96
C LYS A 91 5.75 -2.57 -21.07
N PRO A 92 7.09 -2.46 -21.22
CA PRO A 92 7.76 -1.15 -21.33
C PRO A 92 7.21 -0.24 -22.45
N GLY A 93 6.73 -0.81 -23.56
CA GLY A 93 6.07 -0.05 -24.64
C GLY A 93 4.68 0.47 -24.24
N GLU A 94 3.88 -0.38 -23.59
CA GLU A 94 2.52 -0.06 -23.14
C GLU A 94 2.52 1.01 -22.04
N ARG A 95 3.49 0.99 -21.13
CA ARG A 95 3.64 2.01 -20.08
C ARG A 95 3.75 3.43 -20.63
N ARG A 96 4.46 3.62 -21.74
CA ARG A 96 4.55 4.93 -22.40
C ARG A 96 3.19 5.36 -22.94
N GLN A 97 2.46 4.45 -23.59
CA GLN A 97 1.12 4.75 -24.11
C GLN A 97 0.13 5.08 -22.99
N ILE A 98 0.13 4.31 -21.89
CA ILE A 98 -0.68 4.57 -20.70
C ILE A 98 -0.42 5.99 -20.18
N ALA A 99 0.86 6.38 -20.06
CA ALA A 99 1.22 7.71 -19.60
C ALA A 99 0.70 8.82 -20.54
N GLU A 100 0.77 8.64 -21.85
CA GLU A 100 0.27 9.65 -22.81
C GLU A 100 -1.25 9.77 -22.82
N VAL A 101 -1.98 8.65 -22.70
CA VAL A 101 -3.45 8.67 -22.56
C VAL A 101 -3.83 9.37 -21.26
N ALA A 102 -3.20 9.02 -20.15
CA ALA A 102 -3.44 9.66 -18.85
C ALA A 102 -3.17 11.17 -18.90
N LYS A 103 -2.05 11.62 -19.48
CA LYS A 103 -1.74 13.05 -19.68
C LYS A 103 -2.82 13.75 -20.49
N THR A 104 -3.30 13.11 -21.56
CA THR A 104 -4.34 13.68 -22.44
C THR A 104 -5.63 13.90 -21.67
N LEU A 105 -6.10 12.89 -20.94
CA LEU A 105 -7.33 12.98 -20.14
C LEU A 105 -7.23 14.04 -19.04
N VAL A 106 -6.12 14.09 -18.29
CA VAL A 106 -5.90 15.08 -17.22
C VAL A 106 -5.79 16.50 -17.77
N ARG A 107 -5.24 16.69 -18.97
CA ARG A 107 -5.18 18.00 -19.62
C ARG A 107 -6.56 18.47 -20.04
N THR A 108 -7.34 17.61 -20.70
CA THR A 108 -8.72 17.92 -21.13
C THR A 108 -9.61 18.29 -19.95
N SER A 109 -9.50 17.60 -18.81
CA SER A 109 -10.28 17.94 -17.61
C SER A 109 -9.94 19.31 -17.01
N ARG A 110 -8.74 19.86 -17.26
CA ARG A 110 -8.35 21.21 -16.78
C ARG A 110 -8.81 22.34 -17.70
N THR A 111 -9.10 22.05 -18.97
CA THR A 111 -9.53 23.04 -19.96
C THR A 111 -11.05 23.09 -20.14
N GLY A 112 -11.81 22.31 -19.35
CA GLY A 112 -13.23 22.01 -19.62
C GLY A 112 -14.24 22.44 -18.54
N THR A 113 -13.88 23.28 -17.56
CA THR A 113 -14.84 23.82 -16.58
C THR A 113 -14.56 25.29 -16.29
N ASP A 114 -15.02 26.13 -17.22
CA ASP A 114 -15.42 27.54 -17.05
C ASP A 114 -16.67 27.75 -17.92
N GLY A 115 -17.74 27.01 -17.64
CA GLY A 115 -19.02 27.07 -18.35
C GLY A 115 -20.19 27.02 -17.37
#